data_AF-A0A927GHF5-F1
#
_entry.id   AF-A0A927GHF5-F1
#
_cell.length_a   1.000
_cell.length_b   1.000
_cell.length_c   1.000
_cell.angle_alpha   90.00
_cell.angle_beta   90.00
_cell.angle_gamma   90.00
#
_symmetry.space_group_name_H-M   'P 1'
#
loop_
_entity.id
_entity.type
_entity.pdbx_description
1 polymer ?
#
loop_
_entity_poly.entity_id
_entity_poly.type
_entity_poly.pdbx_seq_one_letter_code
_entity_poly.pdbx_strand_id
1 'polypeptide(L)'
;MKAKTKPVAPDAAKFTIEAKKIASKFNWPAQLLEREREREIALVALIEEDPLFERLVWVYDTYRTMLRCLLVCKEKITVKKQPAVLKLCALINTGLPFGCIEFNFHEKVLVFRDSADLNYGPLDQIMNDITERVLNLGKHYKSAIQETIKGKKPEEALAKSGVH
;
A
#
# COMPACT_ATOMS: atom_id res chain seq x y z
N MET A 1 -20.75 -22.99 -23.66
CA MET A 1 -19.93 -22.33 -22.62
C MET A 1 -18.72 -21.69 -23.30
N LYS A 2 -18.57 -20.35 -23.26
CA LYS A 2 -17.35 -19.71 -23.78
C LYS A 2 -16.18 -20.12 -22.89
N ALA A 3 -15.11 -20.63 -23.50
CA ALA A 3 -13.88 -20.91 -22.78
C ALA A 3 -13.44 -19.62 -22.07
N LYS A 4 -13.41 -19.63 -20.73
CA LYS A 4 -12.76 -18.56 -19.97
C LYS A 4 -11.28 -18.67 -20.29
N THR A 5 -10.79 -17.84 -21.20
CA THR A 5 -9.36 -17.65 -21.44
C THR A 5 -8.73 -17.34 -20.10
N LYS A 6 -7.78 -18.16 -19.66
CA LYS A 6 -7.00 -17.88 -18.45
C LYS A 6 -6.33 -16.51 -18.64
N PRO A 7 -6.36 -15.63 -17.62
CA PRO A 7 -5.62 -14.36 -17.69
C PRO A 7 -4.16 -14.66 -18.03
N VAL A 8 -3.64 -13.93 -19.01
CA VAL A 8 -2.21 -13.98 -19.38
C VAL A 8 -1.52 -12.91 -18.55
N ALA A 9 -0.36 -13.25 -17.97
CA ALA A 9 0.46 -12.29 -17.23
C ALA A 9 0.65 -11.00 -18.04
N PRO A 10 0.36 -9.82 -17.47
CA PRO A 10 0.51 -8.57 -18.19
C PRO A 10 1.99 -8.31 -18.46
N ASP A 11 2.30 -7.74 -19.62
CA ASP A 11 3.64 -7.22 -19.84
C ASP A 11 3.87 -5.93 -19.01
N ALA A 12 5.16 -5.60 -18.87
CA ALA A 12 5.66 -4.41 -18.20
C ALA A 12 4.97 -3.10 -18.64
N ALA A 13 4.76 -2.96 -19.95
CA ALA A 13 4.21 -1.76 -20.55
C ALA A 13 2.72 -1.61 -20.19
N LYS A 14 1.95 -2.69 -20.27
CA LYS A 14 0.54 -2.72 -19.86
C LYS A 14 0.37 -2.37 -18.38
N PHE A 15 1.18 -2.96 -17.52
CA PHE A 15 1.21 -2.61 -16.09
C PHE A 15 1.44 -1.11 -15.89
N THR A 16 2.48 -0.57 -16.52
CA THR A 16 2.85 0.85 -16.39
C THR A 16 1.74 1.78 -16.89
N ILE A 17 1.12 1.46 -18.02
CA ILE A 17 -0.01 2.23 -18.57
C ILE A 17 -1.16 2.24 -17.58
N GLU A 18 -1.51 1.09 -17.02
CA GLU A 18 -2.66 0.99 -16.10
C GLU A 18 -2.39 1.70 -14.76
N ALA A 19 -1.19 1.55 -14.21
CA ALA A 19 -0.76 2.29 -13.02
C ALA A 19 -0.84 3.81 -13.21
N LYS A 20 -0.38 4.32 -14.37
CA LYS A 20 -0.50 5.74 -14.73
C LYS A 20 -1.94 6.20 -14.84
N LYS A 21 -2.83 5.39 -15.43
CA LYS A 21 -4.26 5.72 -15.51
C LYS A 21 -4.86 5.89 -14.13
N ILE A 22 -4.54 4.99 -13.18
CA ILE A 22 -5.04 5.10 -11.80
C ILE A 22 -4.53 6.38 -11.15
N ALA A 23 -3.23 6.67 -11.22
CA ALA A 23 -2.67 7.92 -10.68
C ALA A 23 -3.37 9.17 -11.26
N SER A 24 -3.63 9.18 -12.58
CA SER A 24 -4.35 10.28 -13.24
C SER A 24 -5.79 10.46 -12.76
N LYS A 25 -6.50 9.40 -12.34
CA LYS A 25 -7.86 9.53 -11.76
C LYS A 25 -7.88 10.40 -10.51
N PHE A 26 -6.77 10.44 -9.77
CA PHE A 26 -6.60 11.20 -8.54
C PHE A 26 -5.77 12.47 -8.72
N ASN A 27 -5.40 12.82 -9.96
CA ASN A 27 -4.47 13.91 -10.27
C ASN A 27 -3.11 13.78 -9.55
N TRP A 28 -2.64 12.55 -9.29
CA TRP A 28 -1.36 12.32 -8.63
C TRP A 28 -0.21 12.27 -9.65
N PRO A 29 0.85 13.07 -9.47
CA PRO A 29 2.07 12.95 -10.27
C PRO A 29 2.67 11.55 -10.14
N ALA A 30 2.90 10.90 -11.28
CA ALA A 30 3.41 9.53 -11.35
C ALA A 30 4.84 9.48 -11.90
N GLN A 31 5.73 8.80 -11.18
CA GLN A 31 7.10 8.53 -11.60
C GLN A 31 7.32 7.01 -11.73
N LEU A 32 7.83 6.60 -12.89
CA LEU A 32 8.26 5.22 -13.13
C LEU A 32 9.68 5.04 -12.54
N LEU A 33 9.86 3.96 -11.77
CA LEU A 33 11.13 3.51 -11.25
C LEU A 33 11.35 2.08 -11.73
N GLU A 34 12.15 1.92 -12.78
CA GLU A 34 12.52 0.60 -13.29
C GLU A 34 13.66 0.03 -12.45
N ARG A 35 13.49 -1.20 -11.93
CA ARG A 35 14.57 -1.94 -11.29
C ARG A 35 15.03 -3.04 -12.24
N GLU A 36 15.83 -2.67 -13.22
CA GLU A 36 16.30 -3.53 -14.32
C GLU A 36 16.92 -4.86 -13.84
N ARG A 37 17.50 -4.90 -12.64
CA ARG A 37 18.15 -6.11 -12.09
C ARG A 37 17.21 -7.06 -11.34
N GLU A 38 16.02 -6.62 -10.95
CA GLU A 38 15.18 -7.35 -9.99
C GLU A 38 13.92 -7.98 -10.61
N ARG A 39 13.69 -7.84 -11.93
CA ARG A 39 12.42 -8.24 -12.57
C ARG A 39 11.20 -7.59 -11.89
N GLU A 40 11.42 -6.38 -11.37
CA GLU A 40 10.41 -5.58 -10.69
C GLU A 40 10.23 -4.23 -11.39
N ILE A 41 8.97 -3.82 -11.54
CA ILE A 41 8.61 -2.52 -12.07
C ILE A 41 7.85 -1.80 -10.98
N ALA A 42 8.36 -0.64 -10.55
CA ALA A 42 7.71 0.18 -9.55
C ALA A 42 7.19 1.47 -10.20
N LEU A 43 5.93 1.82 -9.94
CA LEU A 43 5.41 3.14 -10.23
C LEU A 43 4.99 3.82 -8.93
N VAL A 44 5.48 5.04 -8.72
CA VAL A 44 5.22 5.86 -7.54
C VAL A 44 4.28 6.99 -7.92
N ALA A 45 3.18 7.16 -7.20
CA ALA A 45 2.29 8.31 -7.30
C ALA A 45 2.39 9.17 -6.04
N LEU A 46 2.64 10.47 -6.19
CA LEU A 46 2.73 11.42 -5.07
C LEU A 46 1.33 11.87 -4.63
N ILE A 47 1.07 11.82 -3.33
CA ILE A 47 -0.20 12.21 -2.72
C ILE A 47 -0.02 13.58 -2.07
N GLU A 48 -0.08 14.65 -2.88
CA GLU A 48 0.32 15.99 -2.41
C GLU A 48 -0.60 16.58 -1.32
N GLU A 49 -1.89 16.24 -1.34
CA GLU A 49 -2.89 16.83 -0.44
C GLU A 49 -3.08 16.08 0.88
N ASP A 50 -2.54 14.86 1.06
CA ASP A 50 -2.78 14.10 2.29
C ASP A 50 -1.80 14.49 3.42
N PRO A 51 -2.30 14.86 4.62
CA PRO A 51 -1.45 15.26 5.73
C PRO A 51 -0.67 14.10 6.38
N LEU A 52 -1.03 12.85 6.13
CA LEU A 52 -0.41 11.66 6.70
C LEU A 52 0.34 10.81 5.68
N PHE A 53 -0.18 10.69 4.45
CA PHE A 53 0.40 9.85 3.41
C PHE A 53 1.14 10.69 2.37
N GLU A 54 2.30 10.21 1.90
CA GLU A 54 3.11 10.96 0.93
C GLU A 54 3.11 10.34 -0.47
N ARG A 55 2.99 9.01 -0.56
CA ARG A 55 3.04 8.31 -1.84
C ARG A 55 2.30 6.98 -1.81
N LEU A 56 1.80 6.59 -2.97
CA LEU A 56 1.36 5.25 -3.29
C LEU A 56 2.39 4.60 -4.24
N VAL A 57 2.70 3.33 -4.06
CA VAL A 57 3.65 2.60 -4.91
C VAL A 57 3.01 1.30 -5.38
N TRP A 58 2.94 1.11 -6.69
CA TRP A 58 2.62 -0.18 -7.29
C TRP A 58 3.91 -0.87 -7.71
N VAL A 59 4.14 -2.09 -7.23
CA VAL A 59 5.28 -2.92 -7.59
C VAL A 59 4.78 -4.17 -8.28
N TYR A 60 5.19 -4.37 -9.53
CA TYR A 60 4.92 -5.57 -10.29
C TYR A 60 6.16 -6.47 -10.32
N ASP A 61 6.08 -7.63 -9.66
CA ASP A 61 7.04 -8.73 -9.79
C ASP A 61 6.67 -9.55 -11.04
N THR A 62 7.43 -9.37 -12.12
CA THR A 62 7.14 -10.00 -13.42
C THR A 62 7.45 -11.50 -13.41
N TYR A 63 8.24 -11.99 -12.45
CA TYR A 63 8.56 -13.41 -12.34
C TYR A 63 7.45 -14.19 -11.64
N ARG A 64 6.96 -13.66 -10.52
CA ARG A 64 5.86 -14.28 -9.75
C ARG A 64 4.48 -13.89 -10.27
N THR A 65 4.41 -12.92 -11.17
CA THR A 65 3.15 -12.35 -11.67
C THR A 65 2.33 -11.72 -10.52
N MET A 66 3.02 -11.08 -9.58
CA MET A 66 2.43 -10.52 -8.37
C MET A 66 2.47 -9.00 -8.38
N LEU A 67 1.34 -8.39 -8.04
CA LEU A 67 1.23 -6.97 -7.75
C LEU A 67 1.30 -6.74 -6.25
N ARG A 68 2.10 -5.77 -5.82
CA ARG A 68 2.06 -5.18 -4.47
C ARG A 68 1.65 -3.73 -4.60
N CYS A 69 0.75 -3.29 -3.73
CA CYS A 69 0.37 -1.88 -3.60
C CYS A 69 0.76 -1.40 -2.21
N LEU A 70 1.50 -0.31 -2.12
CA LEU A 70 2.05 0.24 -0.88
C LEU A 70 1.57 1.68 -0.69
N LEU A 71 1.02 2.01 0.47
CA LEU A 71 0.71 3.39 0.87
C LEU A 71 1.63 3.80 2.00
N VAL A 72 2.48 4.80 1.73
CA VAL A 72 3.58 5.18 2.61
C VAL A 72 3.21 6.42 3.41
N CYS A 73 3.42 6.36 4.72
CA CYS A 73 3.25 7.50 5.62
C CYS A 73 4.40 8.50 5.46
N LYS A 74 4.05 9.79 5.47
CA LYS A 74 4.94 10.95 5.35
C LYS A 74 5.87 11.14 6.55
N GLU A 75 5.38 10.84 7.76
CA GLU A 75 6.14 11.09 8.98
C GLU A 75 7.18 9.99 9.26
N LYS A 76 8.45 10.40 9.38
CA LYS A 76 9.51 9.52 9.89
C LYS A 76 9.35 9.32 11.40
N ILE A 77 9.26 8.07 11.82
CA ILE A 77 9.09 7.68 13.22
C ILE A 77 10.41 7.78 13.96
N THR A 78 10.44 8.61 15.00
CA THR A 78 11.60 8.74 15.88
C THR A 78 11.79 7.50 16.75
N VAL A 79 13.03 7.22 17.18
CA VAL A 79 13.36 6.05 18.01
C VAL A 79 12.49 5.97 19.26
N LYS A 80 12.19 7.11 19.90
CA LYS A 80 11.31 7.18 21.07
C LYS A 80 9.89 6.67 20.79
N LYS A 81 9.37 6.85 19.57
CA LYS A 81 8.01 6.46 19.17
C LYS A 81 7.93 5.04 18.62
N GLN A 82 9.04 4.44 18.21
CA GLN A 82 9.07 3.13 17.55
C GLN A 82 8.36 2.01 18.33
N PRO A 83 8.54 1.86 19.67
CA PRO A 83 7.85 0.80 20.41
C PRO A 83 6.31 0.90 20.32
N ALA A 84 5.77 2.12 20.40
CA ALA A 84 4.34 2.35 20.28
C ALA A 84 3.84 2.05 18.86
N VAL A 85 4.59 2.46 17.85
CA VAL A 85 4.26 2.20 16.44
C VAL A 85 4.30 0.71 16.11
N LEU A 86 5.32 -0.02 16.57
CA LEU A 86 5.41 -1.47 16.37
C LEU A 86 4.24 -2.20 17.03
N LYS A 87 3.86 -1.78 18.24
CA LYS A 87 2.69 -2.32 18.93
C LYS A 87 1.39 -2.01 18.18
N LEU A 88 1.25 -0.79 17.63
CA LEU A 88 0.10 -0.45 16.78
C LEU A 88 0.02 -1.38 15.56
N CYS A 89 1.13 -1.62 14.87
CA CYS A 89 1.16 -2.56 13.74
C CYS A 89 0.74 -3.97 14.16
N ALA A 90 1.23 -4.46 15.30
CA ALA A 90 0.85 -5.78 15.82
C ALA A 90 -0.65 -5.88 16.11
N LEU A 91 -1.23 -4.84 16.74
CA LEU A 91 -2.67 -4.79 17.03
C LEU A 91 -3.50 -4.77 15.75
N ILE A 92 -3.14 -3.93 14.77
CA ILE A 92 -3.83 -3.85 13.47
C ILE A 92 -3.75 -5.18 12.72
N ASN A 93 -2.60 -5.85 12.76
CA ASN A 93 -2.40 -7.13 12.08
C ASN A 93 -2.93 -8.33 12.87
N THR A 94 -3.49 -8.14 14.07
CA THR A 94 -3.96 -9.25 14.90
C THR A 94 -5.09 -9.99 14.20
N GLY A 95 -4.94 -11.32 14.06
CA GLY A 95 -5.91 -12.17 13.37
C GLY A 95 -5.81 -12.15 11.84
N LEU A 96 -4.92 -11.35 11.25
CA LEU A 96 -4.70 -11.35 9.80
C LEU A 96 -3.57 -12.34 9.43
N PRO A 97 -3.83 -13.32 8.53
CA PRO A 97 -2.78 -14.23 8.07
C PRO A 97 -1.69 -13.50 7.28
N PHE A 98 -2.06 -12.42 6.59
CA PHE A 98 -1.16 -11.50 5.92
C PHE A 98 -1.40 -10.11 6.50
N GLY A 99 -0.44 -9.63 7.30
CA GLY A 99 -0.51 -8.29 7.88
C GLY A 99 -0.60 -7.20 6.80
N CYS A 100 -1.40 -6.18 7.07
CA CYS A 100 -1.71 -5.10 6.14
C CYS A 100 -0.94 -3.80 6.44
N ILE A 101 -0.26 -3.71 7.58
CA ILE A 101 0.62 -2.58 7.94
C ILE A 101 1.98 -3.07 8.44
N GLU A 102 3.05 -2.38 8.05
CA GLU A 102 4.41 -2.67 8.51
C GLU A 102 5.22 -1.41 8.79
N PHE A 103 6.24 -1.57 9.64
CA PHE A 103 7.22 -0.53 9.92
C PHE A 103 8.53 -0.84 9.20
N ASN A 104 8.96 0.04 8.30
CA ASN A 104 10.24 -0.09 7.62
C ASN A 104 11.36 0.45 8.53
N PHE A 105 12.25 -0.40 9.01
CA PHE A 105 13.35 -0.01 9.91
C PHE A 105 14.40 0.90 9.26
N HIS A 106 14.62 0.76 7.96
CA HIS A 106 15.62 1.53 7.23
C HIS A 106 15.13 2.96 6.97
N GLU A 107 13.94 3.10 6.39
CA GLU A 107 13.32 4.38 6.07
C GLU A 107 12.65 5.04 7.28
N LYS A 108 12.37 4.26 8.33
CA LYS A 108 11.65 4.65 9.56
C LYS A 108 10.24 5.16 9.28
N VAL A 109 9.55 4.56 8.32
CA VAL A 109 8.18 4.94 7.94
C VAL A 109 7.21 3.77 8.14
N LEU A 110 5.93 4.13 8.27
CA LEU A 110 4.82 3.17 8.25
C LEU A 110 4.33 2.99 6.82
N VAL A 111 4.01 1.74 6.47
CA VAL A 111 3.53 1.37 5.14
C VAL A 111 2.31 0.47 5.30
N PHE A 112 1.18 0.86 4.69
CA PHE A 112 0.12 -0.10 4.40
C PHE A 112 0.47 -0.85 3.14
N ARG A 113 0.15 -2.14 3.10
CA ARG A 113 0.37 -2.97 1.93
C ARG A 113 -0.77 -3.92 1.68
N ASP A 114 -0.94 -4.24 0.42
CA ASP A 114 -1.70 -5.40 -0.02
C ASP A 114 -1.00 -6.04 -1.22
N SER A 115 -1.36 -7.28 -1.56
CA SER A 115 -0.83 -8.01 -2.69
C SER A 115 -1.93 -8.75 -3.46
N ALA A 116 -1.76 -8.85 -4.77
CA ALA A 116 -2.68 -9.59 -5.63
C ALA A 116 -1.90 -10.35 -6.70
N ASP A 117 -2.36 -11.56 -7.01
CA ASP A 117 -1.84 -12.35 -8.12
C ASP A 117 -2.57 -11.95 -9.42
N LEU A 118 -1.79 -11.48 -10.40
CA LEU A 118 -2.31 -10.96 -11.66
C LEU A 118 -2.81 -12.05 -12.62
N ASN A 119 -2.66 -13.34 -12.25
CA ASN A 119 -3.23 -14.47 -13.01
C ASN A 119 -4.73 -14.70 -12.73
N TYR A 120 -5.33 -14.05 -11.73
CA TYR A 120 -6.70 -14.34 -11.29
C TYR A 120 -7.77 -13.39 -11.83
N GLY A 121 -7.41 -12.41 -12.66
CA GLY A 121 -8.39 -11.47 -13.19
C GLY A 121 -7.80 -10.44 -14.15
N PRO A 122 -8.66 -9.57 -14.70
CA PRO A 122 -8.22 -8.43 -15.52
C PRO A 122 -7.30 -7.50 -14.72
N LEU A 123 -6.23 -7.03 -15.37
CA LEU A 123 -5.23 -6.16 -14.72
C LEU A 123 -5.86 -4.88 -14.14
N ASP A 124 -6.69 -4.20 -14.93
CA ASP A 124 -7.39 -2.98 -14.53
C ASP A 124 -8.25 -3.20 -13.29
N GLN A 125 -9.03 -4.28 -13.27
CA GLN A 125 -9.84 -4.63 -12.10
C GLN A 125 -8.97 -4.88 -10.87
N ILE A 126 -7.95 -5.74 -10.98
CA ILE A 126 -7.07 -6.07 -9.84
C ILE A 126 -6.38 -4.82 -9.32
N MET A 127 -5.86 -3.96 -10.20
CA MET A 127 -5.18 -2.73 -9.80
C MET A 127 -6.12 -1.73 -9.12
N ASN A 128 -7.36 -1.57 -9.58
CA ASN A 128 -8.33 -0.71 -8.89
C ASN A 128 -8.68 -1.30 -7.52
N ASP A 129 -9.02 -2.59 -7.45
CA ASP A 129 -9.44 -3.25 -6.21
C ASP A 129 -8.36 -3.17 -5.12
N ILE A 130 -7.10 -3.48 -5.46
CA ILE A 130 -5.99 -3.41 -4.50
C ILE A 130 -5.69 -1.98 -4.06
N THR A 131 -5.79 -1.02 -4.97
CA THR A 131 -5.57 0.40 -4.67
C THR A 131 -6.64 0.89 -3.70
N GLU A 132 -7.91 0.61 -3.98
CA GLU A 132 -9.03 0.97 -3.11
C GLU A 132 -8.90 0.34 -1.74
N ARG A 133 -8.55 -0.95 -1.65
CA ARG A 133 -8.34 -1.61 -0.36
C ARG A 133 -7.23 -0.94 0.45
N VAL A 134 -6.09 -0.64 -0.15
CA VAL A 134 -4.98 0.04 0.55
C VAL A 134 -5.35 1.46 0.98
N LEU A 135 -6.04 2.22 0.13
CA LEU A 135 -6.52 3.56 0.47
C LEU A 135 -7.56 3.51 1.61
N ASN A 136 -8.46 2.52 1.59
CA ASN A 136 -9.45 2.31 2.64
C ASN A 136 -8.79 1.93 3.97
N LEU A 137 -7.76 1.08 3.96
CA LEU A 137 -6.95 0.79 5.15
C LEU A 137 -6.31 2.07 5.71
N GLY A 138 -5.68 2.86 4.83
CA GLY A 138 -5.09 4.15 5.19
C GLY A 138 -6.11 5.08 5.83
N LYS A 139 -7.29 5.24 5.22
CA LYS A 139 -8.39 6.06 5.74
C LYS A 139 -8.90 5.56 7.09
N HIS A 140 -9.09 4.25 7.22
CA HIS A 140 -9.65 3.62 8.40
C HIS A 140 -8.76 3.79 9.64
N TYR A 141 -7.45 3.62 9.47
CA TYR A 141 -6.47 3.69 10.57
C TYR A 141 -5.78 5.05 10.72
N LYS A 142 -6.08 6.03 9.86
CA LYS A 142 -5.45 7.36 9.84
C LYS A 142 -5.39 8.01 11.21
N SER A 143 -6.52 8.03 11.93
CA SER A 143 -6.60 8.67 13.24
C SER A 143 -5.76 7.93 14.29
N ALA A 144 -5.82 6.60 14.32
CA ALA A 144 -5.06 5.79 15.27
C ALA A 144 -3.55 5.99 15.10
N ILE A 145 -3.07 6.07 13.85
CA ILE A 145 -1.67 6.35 13.53
C ILE A 145 -1.28 7.72 14.06
N GLN A 146 -2.04 8.77 13.70
CA GLN A 146 -1.73 10.14 14.11
C GLN A 146 -1.69 10.29 15.63
N GLU A 147 -2.64 9.69 16.34
CA GLU A 147 -2.70 9.78 17.79
C GLU A 147 -1.59 8.98 18.48
N THR A 148 -1.23 7.81 17.94
CA THR A 148 -0.07 7.03 18.42
C THR A 148 1.23 7.80 18.23
N ILE A 149 1.38 8.43 17.07
CA ILE A 149 2.52 9.28 16.76
C ILE A 149 2.58 10.51 17.69
N LYS A 150 1.44 11.05 18.12
CA LYS A 150 1.37 12.12 19.14
C LYS A 150 1.65 11.64 20.56
N GLY A 151 1.86 10.33 20.77
CA GLY A 151 2.25 9.74 22.05
C GLY A 151 1.12 9.07 22.82
N LYS A 152 -0.07 8.90 22.24
CA LYS A 152 -1.11 8.07 22.85
C LYS A 152 -0.72 6.60 22.81
N LYS A 153 -1.26 5.83 23.75
CA LYS A 153 -1.11 4.38 23.72
C LYS A 153 -1.85 3.82 22.49
N PRO A 154 -1.27 2.84 21.77
CA PRO A 154 -1.89 2.26 20.58
C PRO A 154 -3.33 1.76 20.78
N GLU A 155 -3.62 1.12 21.91
CA GLU A 155 -4.96 0.61 22.23
C GLU A 155 -5.99 1.73 22.37
N GLU A 156 -5.60 2.82 23.06
CA GLU A 156 -6.45 4.00 23.25
C GLU A 156 -6.67 4.71 21.89
N ALA A 157 -5.64 4.76 21.05
CA ALA A 157 -5.70 5.36 19.73
C ALA A 157 -6.64 4.57 18.78
N LEU A 158 -6.60 3.24 18.81
CA LEU A 158 -7.50 2.37 18.04
C LEU A 158 -8.95 2.50 18.51
N ALA A 159 -9.19 2.40 19.82
CA ALA A 159 -10.54 2.51 20.40
C ALA A 159 -11.20 3.86 20.06
N LYS A 160 -10.44 4.97 20.12
CA LYS A 160 -10.95 6.31 19.77
C LYS A 160 -11.24 6.46 18.28
N SER A 161 -10.57 5.68 17.42
CA SER A 161 -10.74 5.76 15.97
C SER A 161 -12.00 5.05 15.48
N GLY A 162 -12.77 4.41 16.37
CA GLY A 162 -13.95 3.62 15.99
C GLY A 162 -13.60 2.35 15.22
N VAL A 163 -12.36 1.89 15.36
CA VAL A 163 -11.87 0.65 14.74
C VAL A 163 -11.99 -0.46 15.77
N HIS A 164 -12.90 -1.40 15.51
CA HIS A 164 -13.13 -2.60 16.34
C HIS A 164 -12.52 -3.83 15.68
#